data_AF-A0A7K3MMX0-F1
#
_entry.id   AF-A0A7K3MMX0-F1
#
_cell.length_a   1.000
_cell.length_b   1.000
_cell.length_c   1.000
_cell.angle_alpha   90.00
_cell.angle_beta   90.00
_cell.angle_gamma   90.00
#
_symmetry.space_group_name_H-M   'P 1'
#
loop_
_entity.id
_entity.type
_entity.pdbx_description
1 polymer ?
#
loop_
_entity_poly.entity_id
_entity_poly.type
_entity_poly.pdbx_seq_one_letter_code
_entity_poly.pdbx_strand_id
1 'polypeptide(L)'
;MGYMIINKFKTGKWSKKAKQYIEHPDKLKELLIALGQIIHKKGLKNVQEQLQFMYKYILDVYNGNYTNYNLTSLIIAIAAIIYVVTPIDILPDVLPIIGWTDDVTVILYVFDIINAELEQYKQFITTNKQK
;
A
#
# COMPACT_ATOMS: atom_id res chain seq x y z
N MET A 1 18.15 7.32 -23.27
CA MET A 1 18.69 6.92 -21.95
C MET A 1 17.70 6.16 -21.05
N GLY A 2 16.40 6.48 -21.03
CA GLY A 2 15.41 5.84 -20.13
C GLY A 2 15.23 4.32 -20.28
N TYR A 3 15.36 3.77 -21.50
CA TYR A 3 15.22 2.32 -21.76
C TYR A 3 16.22 1.44 -20.99
N MET A 4 17.41 1.97 -20.69
CA MET A 4 18.48 1.20 -20.02
C MET A 4 18.24 1.09 -18.50
N ILE A 5 17.53 2.06 -17.91
CA ILE A 5 17.15 2.07 -16.49
C ILE A 5 16.01 1.07 -16.24
N ILE A 6 15.03 1.01 -17.15
CA ILE A 6 13.89 0.08 -17.09
C ILE A 6 14.37 -1.37 -17.16
N ASN A 7 15.37 -1.67 -18.01
CA ASN A 7 15.89 -3.03 -18.13
C ASN A 7 16.69 -3.46 -16.88
N LYS A 8 17.47 -2.54 -16.27
CA LYS A 8 18.15 -2.80 -14.99
C LYS A 8 17.18 -3.02 -13.83
N PHE A 9 15.99 -2.41 -13.86
CA PHE A 9 14.95 -2.63 -12.85
C PHE A 9 14.25 -3.98 -13.01
N LYS A 10 13.96 -4.41 -14.25
CA LYS A 10 13.43 -5.76 -14.53
C LYS A 10 14.38 -6.87 -14.09
N THR A 11 15.70 -6.67 -14.23
CA THR A 11 16.72 -7.71 -13.94
C THR A 11 17.44 -7.55 -12.60
N GLY A 12 17.15 -6.51 -11.82
CA GLY A 12 17.87 -6.19 -10.58
C GLY A 12 17.41 -7.00 -9.36
N LYS A 13 18.24 -7.04 -8.30
CA LYS A 13 17.94 -7.73 -7.01
C LYS A 13 16.58 -7.36 -6.39
N TRP A 14 16.02 -6.20 -6.74
CA TRP A 14 14.73 -5.68 -6.26
C TRP A 14 13.51 -6.37 -6.89
N SER A 15 13.60 -6.84 -8.15
CA SER A 15 12.55 -7.68 -8.74
C SER A 15 12.42 -9.02 -8.03
N LYS A 16 13.51 -9.50 -7.41
CA LYS A 16 13.56 -10.71 -6.57
C LYS A 16 12.89 -10.50 -5.20
N LYS A 17 13.04 -9.32 -4.58
CA LYS A 17 12.34 -8.95 -3.33
C LYS A 17 10.84 -8.66 -3.54
N ALA A 18 10.50 -7.99 -4.64
CA ALA A 18 9.12 -7.82 -5.06
C ALA A 18 8.48 -9.18 -5.40
N LYS A 19 9.22 -10.08 -6.06
CA LYS A 19 8.83 -11.49 -6.20
C LYS A 19 8.59 -12.18 -4.87
N GLN A 20 9.41 -11.98 -3.84
CA GLN A 20 9.19 -12.63 -2.52
C GLN A 20 7.87 -12.24 -1.83
N TYR A 21 7.39 -11.00 -1.99
CA TYR A 21 6.08 -10.59 -1.48
C TYR A 21 4.93 -11.03 -2.39
N ILE A 22 5.18 -11.17 -3.70
CA ILE A 22 4.28 -11.82 -4.67
C ILE A 22 4.24 -13.35 -4.45
N GLU A 23 5.33 -13.95 -3.94
CA GLU A 23 5.53 -15.39 -3.73
C GLU A 23 4.96 -15.87 -2.39
N HIS A 24 4.60 -14.96 -1.47
CA HIS A 24 3.95 -15.29 -0.21
C HIS A 24 2.54 -14.66 -0.09
N PRO A 25 1.56 -15.12 -0.90
CA PRO A 25 0.15 -14.72 -0.84
C PRO A 25 -0.41 -14.67 0.57
N ASP A 26 0.01 -15.62 1.39
CA ASP A 26 -0.62 -15.90 2.68
C ASP A 26 -0.37 -14.76 3.66
N LYS A 27 0.85 -14.20 3.69
CA LYS A 27 1.17 -13.05 4.55
C LYS A 27 0.44 -11.78 4.13
N LEU A 28 0.30 -11.55 2.83
CA LEU A 28 -0.45 -10.39 2.34
C LEU A 28 -1.95 -10.56 2.65
N LYS A 29 -2.50 -11.76 2.44
CA LYS A 29 -3.89 -12.08 2.78
C LYS A 29 -4.14 -11.92 4.28
N GLU A 30 -3.27 -12.44 5.14
CA GLU A 30 -3.38 -12.28 6.59
C GLU A 30 -3.44 -10.82 7.01
N LEU A 31 -2.54 -9.99 6.45
CA LEU A 31 -2.54 -8.55 6.68
C LEU A 31 -3.82 -7.87 6.22
N LEU A 32 -4.29 -8.21 5.02
CA LEU A 32 -5.52 -7.67 4.44
C LEU A 32 -6.76 -8.11 5.23
N ILE A 33 -6.80 -9.34 5.74
CA ILE A 33 -7.85 -9.86 6.62
C ILE A 33 -7.84 -9.12 7.95
N ALA A 34 -6.66 -8.98 8.56
CA ALA A 34 -6.51 -8.29 9.83
C ALA A 34 -6.90 -6.81 9.72
N LEU A 35 -6.55 -6.13 8.62
CA LEU A 35 -7.05 -4.79 8.31
C LEU A 35 -8.58 -4.79 8.26
N GLY A 36 -9.18 -5.72 7.51
CA GLY A 36 -10.64 -5.84 7.42
C GLY A 36 -11.35 -6.03 8.77
N GLN A 37 -10.71 -6.66 9.74
CA GLN A 37 -11.27 -6.84 11.09
C GLN A 37 -11.22 -5.55 11.93
N ILE A 38 -10.20 -4.71 11.74
CA ILE A 38 -10.00 -3.51 12.55
C ILE A 38 -10.49 -2.23 11.88
N ILE A 39 -10.66 -2.22 10.56
CA ILE A 39 -11.03 -1.02 9.78
C ILE A 39 -12.39 -0.44 10.20
N HIS A 40 -13.27 -1.26 10.78
CA HIS A 40 -14.57 -0.84 11.31
C HIS A 40 -14.50 -0.25 12.73
N LYS A 41 -13.32 -0.19 13.37
CA LYS A 41 -13.14 0.39 14.70
C LYS A 41 -13.45 1.89 14.67
N LYS A 42 -14.08 2.39 15.74
CA LYS A 42 -14.54 3.78 15.86
C LYS A 42 -13.41 4.82 15.63
N GLY A 43 -12.16 4.50 16.00
CA GLY A 43 -11.00 5.37 15.81
C GLY A 43 -10.53 5.51 14.36
N LEU A 44 -10.91 4.59 13.46
CA LEU A 44 -10.47 4.59 12.05
C LEU A 44 -11.55 5.08 11.09
N LYS A 45 -12.73 5.47 11.58
CA LYS A 45 -13.86 5.91 10.74
C LYS A 45 -13.49 7.02 9.76
N ASN A 46 -12.64 7.96 10.17
CA ASN A 46 -12.26 9.11 9.36
C ASN A 46 -11.29 8.76 8.21
N VAL A 47 -10.62 7.61 8.29
CA VAL A 47 -9.65 7.12 7.30
C VAL A 47 -10.10 5.80 6.66
N GLN A 48 -11.33 5.38 6.95
CA GLN A 48 -11.84 4.08 6.56
C GLN A 48 -11.88 3.93 5.03
N GLU A 49 -12.33 4.96 4.33
CA GLU A 49 -12.43 4.97 2.86
C GLU A 49 -11.03 4.89 2.23
N GLN A 50 -10.07 5.64 2.76
CA GLN A 50 -8.68 5.65 2.33
C GLN A 50 -8.05 4.28 2.50
N LEU A 51 -8.24 3.66 3.67
CA LEU A 51 -7.73 2.31 3.96
C LEU A 51 -8.37 1.25 3.07
N GLN A 52 -9.68 1.34 2.81
CA GLN A 52 -10.37 0.44 1.87
C GLN A 52 -9.85 0.62 0.44
N PHE A 53 -9.55 1.85 0.04
CA PHE A 53 -9.01 2.12 -1.28
C PHE A 53 -7.58 1.59 -1.45
N MET A 54 -6.74 1.77 -0.43
CA MET A 54 -5.38 1.20 -0.39
C MET A 54 -5.41 -0.33 -0.36
N TYR A 55 -6.31 -0.94 0.41
CA TYR A 55 -6.57 -2.39 0.40
C TYR A 55 -6.83 -2.87 -1.02
N LYS A 56 -7.74 -2.20 -1.73
CA LYS A 56 -8.15 -2.61 -3.08
C LYS A 56 -7.03 -2.43 -4.10
N TYR A 57 -6.31 -1.32 -4.02
CA TYR A 57 -5.12 -1.06 -4.83
C TYR A 57 -4.08 -2.18 -4.67
N ILE A 58 -3.72 -2.50 -3.43
CA ILE A 58 -2.74 -3.57 -3.13
C ILE A 58 -3.24 -4.92 -3.64
N LEU A 59 -4.52 -5.24 -3.45
CA LEU A 59 -5.13 -6.49 -3.91
C LEU A 59 -5.11 -6.59 -5.44
N ASP A 60 -5.43 -5.52 -6.17
CA ASP A 60 -5.42 -5.50 -7.63
C ASP A 60 -4.00 -5.55 -8.19
N VAL A 61 -3.03 -4.92 -7.54
CA VAL A 61 -1.60 -5.07 -7.88
C VAL A 61 -1.16 -6.51 -7.68
N TYR A 62 -1.53 -7.10 -6.54
CA TYR A 62 -1.17 -8.46 -6.19
C TYR A 62 -1.78 -9.51 -7.13
N ASN A 63 -3.06 -9.35 -7.48
CA ASN A 63 -3.76 -10.24 -8.42
C ASN A 63 -3.30 -10.05 -9.88
N GLY A 64 -2.42 -9.08 -10.15
CA GLY A 64 -2.00 -8.74 -11.51
C GLY A 64 -3.06 -8.00 -12.33
N ASN A 65 -4.14 -7.55 -11.69
CA ASN A 65 -5.17 -6.72 -12.33
C ASN A 65 -4.62 -5.33 -12.65
N TYR A 66 -3.81 -4.76 -11.76
CA TYR A 66 -3.15 -3.47 -11.97
C TYR A 66 -1.64 -3.68 -12.11
N THR A 67 -1.12 -3.53 -13.34
CA THR A 67 0.29 -3.83 -13.66
C THR A 67 1.15 -2.58 -13.86
N ASN A 68 0.53 -1.41 -14.07
CA ASN A 68 1.21 -0.13 -14.27
C ASN A 68 1.32 0.66 -12.96
N TYR A 69 1.76 0.01 -11.89
CA TYR A 69 1.86 0.62 -10.58
C TYR A 69 3.26 1.16 -10.27
N ASN A 70 3.32 2.17 -9.42
CA ASN A 70 4.56 2.66 -8.82
C ASN A 70 4.96 1.79 -7.61
N LEU A 71 6.14 1.17 -7.69
CA LEU A 71 6.65 0.29 -6.63
C LEU A 71 6.84 1.02 -5.29
N THR A 72 7.30 2.27 -5.30
CA THR A 72 7.47 3.07 -4.09
C THR A 72 6.12 3.32 -3.43
N SER A 73 5.10 3.71 -4.21
CA SER A 73 3.74 3.91 -3.71
C SER A 73 3.12 2.62 -3.17
N LEU A 74 3.38 1.47 -3.80
CA LEU A 74 2.96 0.16 -3.29
C LEU A 74 3.60 -0.16 -1.93
N ILE A 75 4.90 0.06 -1.77
CA ILE A 75 5.61 -0.17 -0.51
C ILE A 75 5.06 0.72 0.60
N ILE A 76 4.87 2.01 0.30
CA ILE A 76 4.30 2.97 1.25
C ILE A 76 2.87 2.57 1.64
N ALA A 77 2.06 2.11 0.68
CA ALA A 77 0.70 1.67 0.97
C ALA A 77 0.66 0.43 1.88
N ILE A 78 1.52 -0.55 1.62
CA ILE A 78 1.65 -1.75 2.47
C ILE A 78 2.13 -1.36 3.87
N ALA A 79 3.14 -0.48 3.98
CA ALA A 79 3.67 -0.02 5.26
C ALA A 79 2.60 0.66 6.13
N ALA A 80 1.76 1.50 5.52
CA ALA A 80 0.64 2.12 6.22
C ALA A 80 -0.39 1.09 6.72
N ILE A 81 -0.71 0.06 5.93
CA ILE A 81 -1.63 -0.98 6.40
C ILE A 81 -1.01 -1.78 7.56
N ILE A 82 0.27 -2.18 7.46
CA ILE A 82 0.92 -2.89 8.56
C ILE A 82 0.92 -2.01 9.82
N TYR A 83 1.17 -0.69 9.71
CA TYR A 83 1.09 0.22 10.86
C TYR A 83 -0.28 0.20 11.55
N VAL A 84 -1.36 0.20 10.77
CA VAL A 84 -2.74 0.13 11.30
C VAL A 84 -3.02 -1.23 11.95
N VAL A 85 -2.53 -2.33 11.38
CA VAL A 85 -2.78 -3.69 11.84
C VAL A 85 -1.94 -4.08 13.06
N THR A 86 -0.65 -3.77 13.02
CA THR A 86 0.34 -4.07 14.06
C THR A 86 1.12 -2.80 14.40
N PRO A 87 0.57 -1.91 15.24
CA PRO A 87 1.21 -0.62 15.56
C PRO A 87 2.59 -0.73 16.24
N ILE A 88 3.02 -1.93 16.66
CA ILE A 88 4.23 -2.15 17.45
C ILE A 88 5.45 -2.59 16.60
N ASP A 89 5.26 -3.13 15.39
CA ASP A 89 6.29 -3.98 14.76
C ASP A 89 7.20 -3.33 13.69
N ILE A 90 6.92 -2.14 13.15
CA ILE A 90 7.70 -1.57 12.01
C ILE A 90 8.56 -0.35 12.37
N LEU A 91 8.47 0.16 13.59
CA LEU A 91 9.13 1.41 13.97
C LEU A 91 10.35 1.21 14.89
N PRO A 92 11.35 0.36 14.60
CA PRO A 92 12.70 0.68 15.03
C PRO A 92 13.34 1.56 13.95
N ASP A 93 13.62 2.81 14.31
CA ASP A 93 14.66 3.69 13.72
C ASP A 93 14.29 4.73 12.64
N VAL A 94 13.04 4.90 12.17
CA VAL A 94 12.76 5.86 11.05
C VAL A 94 12.06 7.18 11.46
N LEU A 95 11.50 7.28 12.67
CA LEU A 95 10.80 8.50 13.12
C LEU A 95 11.13 8.78 14.61
N PRO A 96 12.07 9.69 14.92
CA PRO A 96 11.98 10.38 16.20
C PRO A 96 10.79 11.35 16.12
N ILE A 97 9.99 11.52 17.19
CA ILE A 97 8.90 12.53 17.40
C ILE A 97 7.48 12.01 17.01
N ILE A 98 6.34 12.11 17.74
CA ILE A 98 5.82 12.61 19.05
C ILE A 98 4.40 11.99 19.20
N GLY A 99 3.93 11.71 20.43
CA GLY A 99 2.50 11.78 20.85
C GLY A 99 1.47 10.85 20.21
N TRP A 100 0.85 9.99 21.02
CA TRP A 100 -0.13 8.96 20.63
C TRP A 100 -1.53 9.50 20.25
N THR A 101 -1.61 10.75 19.77
CA THR A 101 -2.84 11.42 19.33
C THR A 101 -2.98 11.43 17.80
N ASP A 102 -1.97 10.90 17.08
CA ASP A 102 -1.67 11.23 15.69
C ASP A 102 -1.88 10.08 14.67
N ASP A 103 -2.58 8.99 15.03
CA ASP A 103 -2.72 7.80 14.16
C ASP A 103 -3.50 8.06 12.86
N VAL A 104 -4.49 8.95 12.89
CA VAL A 104 -5.24 9.36 11.69
C VAL A 104 -4.41 10.28 10.80
N THR A 105 -3.62 11.17 11.41
CA THR A 105 -2.76 12.13 10.69
C THR A 105 -1.72 11.41 9.85
N VAL A 106 -1.10 10.34 10.39
CA VAL A 106 -0.13 9.52 9.66
C VAL A 106 -0.76 8.89 8.42
N ILE A 107 -1.97 8.35 8.53
CA ILE A 107 -2.66 7.73 7.38
C ILE A 107 -3.03 8.78 6.34
N LEU A 108 -3.51 9.95 6.75
CA LEU A 108 -3.83 11.05 5.84
C LEU A 108 -2.57 11.55 5.12
N TYR A 109 -1.45 11.68 5.82
CA TYR A 109 -0.18 12.10 5.25
C TYR A 109 0.37 11.06 4.24
N VAL A 110 0.34 9.78 4.61
CA VAL A 110 0.72 8.70 3.68
C VAL A 110 -0.17 8.72 2.45
N PHE A 111 -1.48 8.85 2.64
CA PHE A 111 -2.44 8.92 1.54
C PHE A 111 -2.11 10.06 0.58
N ASP A 112 -1.72 11.22 1.10
CA ASP A 112 -1.31 12.38 0.28
C ASP A 112 -0.04 12.10 -0.54
N ILE A 113 0.98 11.46 0.07
CA ILE A 113 2.21 11.06 -0.62
C ILE A 113 1.92 10.16 -1.82
N ILE A 114 1.01 9.19 -1.66
CA ILE A 114 0.68 8.22 -2.71
C ILE A 114 -0.54 8.62 -3.54
N ASN A 115 -1.11 9.81 -3.30
CA ASN A 115 -2.37 10.23 -3.92
C ASN A 115 -2.30 10.22 -5.46
N ALA A 116 -1.17 10.64 -6.02
CA ALA A 116 -0.95 10.61 -7.48
C ALA A 116 -1.00 9.19 -8.06
N GLU A 117 -0.57 8.18 -7.31
CA GLU A 117 -0.67 6.77 -7.70
C GLU A 117 -2.11 6.27 -7.54
N LEU A 118 -2.73 6.61 -6.40
CA LEU A 118 -4.09 6.21 -6.10
C LEU A 118 -5.10 6.78 -7.10
N GLU A 119 -4.91 8.01 -7.56
CA GLU A 119 -5.74 8.60 -8.62
C GLU A 119 -5.52 7.92 -9.99
N GLN A 120 -4.29 7.52 -10.32
CA GLN A 120 -4.05 6.70 -11.53
C GLN A 120 -4.75 5.35 -11.45
N TYR A 121 -4.66 4.69 -10.30
CA TYR A 121 -5.38 3.44 -10.04
C TYR A 121 -6.91 3.64 -10.09
N LYS A 122 -7.43 4.75 -9.57
CA LYS A 122 -8.85 5.13 -9.63
C LYS A 122 -9.34 5.27 -11.06
N GLN A 123 -8.56 5.92 -11.92
CA GLN A 123 -8.86 6.05 -13.35
C GLN A 123 -8.87 4.68 -14.05
N PHE A 124 -7.90 3.82 -13.71
CA PHE A 124 -7.82 2.45 -14.23
C PHE A 124 -9.07 1.63 -13.88
N ILE A 125 -9.51 1.61 -12.61
CA ILE A 125 -10.69 0.84 -12.21
C ILE A 125 -11.99 1.42 -12.78
N THR A 126 -12.06 2.74 -12.99
CA THR A 126 -13.23 3.40 -13.58
C THR A 126 -13.35 3.04 -15.05
N THR A 127 -12.23 2.99 -15.76
CA THR A 127 -12.17 2.58 -17.17
C THR A 127 -12.51 1.11 -17.34
N ASN A 128 -12.03 0.22 -16.46
CA ASN A 128 -12.33 -1.22 -16.54
C ASN A 128 -13.75 -1.58 -16.11
N LYS A 129 -14.41 -0.79 -15.26
CA LYS A 129 -15.83 -0.99 -14.89
C LYS A 129 -16.82 -0.67 -16.03
N GLN A 130 -16.38 0.02 -17.08
CA GLN A 130 -17.20 0.39 -18.24
C GLN A 130 -17.06 -0.61 -19.42
N LYS A 131 -16.34 -1.71 -19.23
CA LYS A 131 -16.29 -2.86 -20.15
C LYS A 131 -17.04 -4.03 -19.54
#